data_AF-A0A956BFP1-F1
#
_entry.id   AF-A0A956BFP1-F1
#
_cell.length_a   1.000
_cell.length_b   1.000
_cell.length_c   1.000
_cell.angle_alpha   90.00
_cell.angle_beta   90.00
_cell.angle_gamma   90.00
#
_symmetry.space_group_name_H-M   'P 1'
#
loop_
_entity.id
_entity.type
_entity.pdbx_description
1 polymer ?
#
loop_
_entity_poly.entity_id
_entity_poly.type
_entity_poly.pdbx_seq_one_letter_code
_entity_poly.pdbx_strand_id
1 'polypeptide(L)'
;MSHVVANRKKLLARVNRLIGQMNALKGDIETAEHDEDCARILQQIASIRGAIGGLGMLFVEDHLRDHVARGKTVGERVGAAEELLTALKSFGA
;
A
#
# COMPACT_ATOMS: atom_id res chain seq x y z
N MET A 1 -1.02 -16.28 -13.81
CA MET A 1 -0.25 -16.31 -12.54
C MET A 1 -0.66 -15.09 -11.74
N SER A 2 -0.76 -15.17 -10.42
CA SER A 2 -1.09 -13.99 -9.60
C SER A 2 -0.01 -12.92 -9.78
N HIS A 3 -0.44 -11.67 -9.98
CA HIS A 3 0.43 -10.49 -10.08
C HIS A 3 1.41 -10.38 -8.89
N VAL A 4 0.98 -10.84 -7.71
CA VAL A 4 1.80 -10.90 -6.50
C VAL A 4 3.04 -11.79 -6.66
N VAL A 5 2.90 -12.90 -7.38
CA VAL A 5 4.02 -13.83 -7.64
C VAL A 5 4.97 -13.23 -8.67
N ALA A 6 4.43 -12.63 -9.74
CA ALA A 6 5.23 -12.02 -10.81
C ALA A 6 6.03 -10.80 -10.32
N ASN A 7 5.43 -9.96 -9.47
CA ASN A 7 6.02 -8.71 -8.99
C ASN A 7 6.69 -8.81 -7.61
N ARG A 8 6.83 -10.02 -7.04
CA ARG A 8 7.27 -10.27 -5.66
C ARG A 8 8.47 -9.43 -5.22
N LYS A 9 9.57 -9.45 -5.97
CA LYS A 9 10.81 -8.73 -5.62
C LYS A 9 10.57 -7.22 -5.49
N LYS A 10 9.80 -6.64 -6.41
CA LYS A 10 9.46 -5.20 -6.42
C LYS A 10 8.51 -4.84 -5.30
N LEU A 11 7.54 -5.71 -4.99
CA LEU A 11 6.61 -5.53 -3.88
C LEU A 11 7.33 -5.57 -2.53
N LEU A 12 8.18 -6.58 -2.31
CA LEU A 12 8.99 -6.71 -1.09
C LEU A 12 9.92 -5.50 -0.89
N ALA A 13 10.53 -4.99 -1.96
CA ALA A 13 11.37 -3.79 -1.88
C ALA A 13 10.59 -2.57 -1.37
N ARG A 14 9.32 -2.41 -1.74
CA ARG A 14 8.47 -1.32 -1.23
C ARG A 14 8.06 -1.53 0.22
N VAL A 15 7.66 -2.75 0.58
CA VAL A 15 7.31 -3.11 1.96
C VAL A 15 8.51 -2.88 2.89
N ASN A 16 9.71 -3.29 2.49
CA ASN A 16 10.92 -3.08 3.30
C ASN A 16 11.22 -1.58 3.51
N ARG A 17 10.96 -0.73 2.52
CA ARG A 17 11.08 0.73 2.68
C ARG A 17 10.07 1.28 3.68
N LEU A 18 8.80 0.84 3.61
CA LEU A 18 7.77 1.22 4.57
C LEU A 18 8.12 0.80 6.00
N ILE A 19 8.66 -0.41 6.18
CA ILE A 19 9.15 -0.88 7.48
C ILE A 19 10.27 0.04 7.99
N GLY A 20 11.23 0.40 7.14
CA GLY A 20 12.29 1.33 7.49
C GLY A 20 11.75 2.70 7.92
N GLN A 21 10.77 3.24 7.20
CA GLN A 21 10.12 4.51 7.56
C GLN A 21 9.39 4.42 8.90
N MET A 22 8.71 3.31 9.18
CA MET A 22 8.02 3.10 10.46
C MET A 22 9.00 2.99 11.64
N ASN A 23 10.13 2.31 11.45
CA ASN A 23 11.17 2.23 12.47
C ASN A 23 11.80 3.60 12.74
N ALA A 24 12.00 4.43 11.70
CA ALA A 24 12.47 5.80 11.86
C ALA A 24 11.47 6.66 12.64
N LEU A 25 10.18 6.59 12.28
CA LEU A 25 9.10 7.28 13.00
C LEU A 25 9.06 6.89 14.48
N LYS A 26 9.19 5.59 14.77
CA LYS A 26 9.24 5.10 16.16
C LYS A 26 10.41 5.72 16.92
N GLY A 27 11.63 5.67 16.34
CA GLY A 27 12.81 6.24 16.98
C GLY A 27 12.66 7.74 17.25
N ASP A 28 12.10 8.47 16.28
CA ASP A 28 11.88 9.91 16.41
C ASP A 28 10.88 10.27 17.51
N ILE A 29 9.86 9.45 17.73
CA ILE A 29 8.92 9.58 18.85
C ILE A 29 9.61 9.25 20.19
N GLU A 30 10.42 8.20 20.23
CA GLU A 30 11.13 7.77 21.45
C GLU A 30 12.16 8.80 21.94
N THR A 31 12.73 9.61 21.03
CA THR A 31 13.74 10.62 21.35
C THR A 31 13.21 12.06 21.31
N ALA A 32 11.91 12.28 21.15
CA ALA A 32 11.35 13.62 21.03
C ALA A 32 11.44 14.38 22.36
N GLU A 33 12.04 15.57 22.33
CA GLU A 33 12.23 16.41 23.53
C GLU A 33 11.67 17.84 23.35
N HIS A 34 11.44 18.26 22.10
CA HIS A 34 11.07 19.64 21.77
C HIS A 34 9.90 19.73 20.78
N ASP A 35 9.20 20.86 20.75
CA ASP A 35 8.04 21.06 19.85
C ASP A 35 8.41 20.96 18.35
N GLU A 36 9.66 21.26 17.99
CA GLU A 36 10.16 21.10 16.60
C GLU A 36 10.17 19.64 16.12
N ASP A 37 10.26 18.66 17.03
CA ASP A 37 10.13 17.24 16.70
C ASP A 37 8.72 16.89 16.20
N CYS A 38 7.69 17.61 16.65
CA CYS A 38 6.31 17.39 16.24
C CYS A 38 6.13 17.63 14.73
N ALA A 39 6.73 18.71 14.20
CA ALA A 39 6.68 19.01 12.76
C ALA A 39 7.36 17.91 11.93
N ARG A 40 8.49 17.38 12.41
CA ARG A 40 9.23 16.28 11.77
C ARG A 40 8.43 14.98 11.76
N ILE A 41 7.84 14.61 12.91
CA ILE A 41 6.98 13.44 13.06
C ILE A 41 5.77 13.53 12.11
N LEU A 42 5.11 14.69 12.03
CA LEU A 42 3.99 14.92 11.11
C LEU A 42 4.40 14.73 9.64
N GLN A 43 5.60 15.21 9.26
CA GLN A 43 6.12 15.02 7.91
C GLN A 43 6.40 13.55 7.59
N GLN A 44 6.93 12.78 8.55
CA GLN A 44 7.14 11.34 8.38
C GLN A 44 5.82 10.59 8.23
N ILE A 45 4.81 10.90 9.05
CA ILE A 45 3.47 10.30 8.93
C ILE A 45 2.88 10.59 7.55
N ALA A 46 2.98 11.83 7.06
CA ALA A 46 2.50 12.20 5.73
C ALA A 46 3.22 11.41 4.62
N SER A 47 4.54 11.23 4.74
CA SER A 47 5.36 10.44 3.81
C SER A 47 4.97 8.96 3.82
N ILE A 48 4.78 8.36 5.00
CA ILE A 48 4.35 6.97 5.17
C ILE A 48 2.96 6.77 4.56
N ARG A 49 2.02 7.69 4.84
CA ARG A 49 0.67 7.66 4.25
C ARG A 49 0.73 7.65 2.72
N GLY A 50 1.55 8.52 2.13
CA GLY A 50 1.76 8.56 0.68
C GLY A 50 2.35 7.26 0.12
N ALA A 51 3.33 6.68 0.81
CA ALA A 51 3.96 5.42 0.42
C ALA A 51 2.98 4.22 0.49
N ILE A 52 2.12 4.16 1.53
CA ILE A 52 1.06 3.15 1.65
C ILE A 52 0.05 3.30 0.51
N GLY A 53 -0.43 4.52 0.25
CA GLY A 53 -1.35 4.79 -0.85
C GLY A 53 -0.78 4.39 -2.21
N GLY A 54 0.50 4.69 -2.46
CA GLY A 54 1.20 4.28 -3.68
C GLY A 54 1.36 2.76 -3.81
N LEU A 55 1.53 2.03 -2.70
CA LEU A 55 1.54 0.57 -2.70
C LEU A 55 0.15 0.02 -3.01
N GLY A 56 -0.89 0.54 -2.37
CA GLY A 56 -2.29 0.13 -2.59
C GLY A 56 -2.73 0.31 -4.04
N MET A 57 -2.44 1.46 -4.64
CA MET A 57 -2.77 1.72 -6.06
C MET A 57 -2.11 0.76 -7.04
N LEU A 58 -0.93 0.26 -6.70
CA LEU A 58 -0.27 -0.73 -7.54
C LEU A 58 -0.96 -2.09 -7.51
N PHE A 59 -1.46 -2.51 -6.35
CA PHE A 59 -2.29 -3.71 -6.24
C PHE A 59 -3.63 -3.52 -6.94
N VAL A 60 -4.24 -2.34 -6.85
CA VAL A 60 -5.48 -2.01 -7.59
C VAL A 60 -5.26 -2.16 -9.10
N GLU A 61 -4.19 -1.56 -9.63
CA GLU A 61 -3.87 -1.65 -11.06
C GLU A 61 -3.60 -3.11 -11.49
N ASP A 62 -2.73 -3.81 -10.76
CA ASP A 62 -2.36 -5.18 -11.08
C ASP A 62 -3.57 -6.12 -11.00
N HIS A 63 -4.42 -5.98 -9.97
CA HIS A 63 -5.62 -6.80 -9.80
C HIS A 63 -6.67 -6.55 -10.87
N LEU A 64 -6.87 -5.28 -11.23
CA LEU A 64 -7.76 -4.89 -12.34
C LEU A 64 -7.29 -5.52 -13.66
N ARG A 65 -5.99 -5.44 -13.97
CA ARG A 65 -5.43 -5.96 -15.23
C ARG A 65 -5.44 -7.49 -15.29
N ASP A 66 -5.10 -8.17 -14.21
CA ASP A 66 -4.84 -9.61 -14.23
C ASP A 66 -6.04 -10.47 -13.84
N HIS A 67 -6.96 -9.96 -13.01
CA HIS A 67 -8.12 -10.72 -12.53
C HIS A 67 -9.42 -10.22 -13.15
N VAL A 68 -9.67 -8.90 -13.14
CA VAL A 68 -10.91 -8.34 -13.68
C VAL A 68 -10.92 -8.32 -15.21
N ALA A 69 -9.83 -7.88 -15.85
CA ALA A 69 -9.77 -7.77 -17.31
C ALA A 69 -9.48 -9.10 -18.01
N ARG A 70 -8.72 -9.99 -17.36
CA ARG A 70 -8.21 -11.24 -17.95
C ARG A 70 -8.81 -12.53 -17.35
N GLY A 71 -9.81 -12.42 -16.47
CA GLY A 71 -10.55 -13.58 -15.96
C GLY A 71 -11.17 -14.40 -17.11
N LYS A 72 -11.14 -15.73 -16.99
CA LYS A 72 -11.52 -16.68 -18.05
C LYS A 72 -13.03 -16.78 -18.21
N THR A 73 -13.77 -16.59 -17.11
CA THR A 73 -15.24 -16.63 -17.10
C THR A 73 -15.82 -15.31 -16.62
N VAL A 74 -17.09 -15.06 -16.95
CA VAL A 74 -17.81 -13.89 -16.42
C VAL A 74 -17.86 -13.92 -14.90
N GLY A 75 -18.09 -15.10 -14.30
CA GLY A 75 -18.11 -15.26 -12.84
C GLY A 75 -16.79 -14.89 -12.17
N GLU A 76 -15.65 -15.31 -12.73
CA GLU A 76 -14.32 -14.93 -12.22
C GLU A 76 -14.09 -13.42 -12.28
N ARG A 77 -14.48 -12.78 -13.40
CA ARG A 77 -14.28 -11.33 -13.59
C ARG A 77 -15.17 -10.52 -12.63
N VAL A 78 -16.41 -10.95 -12.43
CA VAL A 78 -17.34 -10.31 -11.48
C VAL A 78 -16.85 -10.49 -10.04
N GLY A 79 -16.43 -11.69 -9.65
CA GLY A 79 -15.88 -11.93 -8.32
C GLY A 79 -14.64 -11.06 -8.03
N ALA A 80 -13.70 -11.00 -8.97
CA ALA A 80 -12.53 -10.14 -8.85
C ALA A 80 -12.87 -8.64 -8.77
N ALA A 81 -13.94 -8.20 -9.43
CA ALA A 81 -14.40 -6.82 -9.35
C ALA A 81 -15.00 -6.49 -7.98
N GLU A 82 -15.77 -7.40 -7.38
CA GLU A 82 -16.32 -7.26 -6.02
C GLU A 82 -15.21 -7.24 -4.96
N GLU A 83 -14.18 -8.07 -5.10
CA GLU A 83 -12.98 -8.03 -4.25
C GLU A 83 -12.31 -6.65 -4.33
N LEU A 84 -12.15 -6.12 -5.54
CA LEU A 84 -11.53 -4.81 -5.76
C LEU A 84 -12.39 -3.67 -5.18
N LEU A 85 -13.71 -3.71 -5.37
CA LEU A 85 -14.64 -2.73 -4.80
C LEU A 85 -14.59 -2.74 -3.27
N THR A 86 -14.49 -3.93 -2.67
CA THR A 86 -14.33 -4.08 -1.22
C THR A 86 -13.04 -3.43 -0.73
N ALA A 87 -11.92 -3.70 -1.40
CA ALA A 87 -10.63 -3.09 -1.04
C ALA A 87 -10.63 -1.56 -1.23
N LEU A 88 -11.24 -1.04 -2.30
CA LEU A 88 -11.32 0.41 -2.56
C LEU A 88 -12.13 1.16 -1.51
N LYS A 89 -13.19 0.56 -0.96
CA LYS A 89 -13.93 1.14 0.17
C LYS A 89 -13.06 1.33 1.41
N SER A 90 -12.07 0.46 1.61
CA SER A 90 -11.11 0.58 2.72
C SER A 90 -9.98 1.57 2.46
N PHE A 91 -9.65 1.87 1.21
CA PHE A 91 -8.61 2.85 0.86
C PHE A 91 -9.09 4.32 0.92
N GLY A 92 -10.39 4.55 0.70
CA GLY A 92 -10.98 5.89 0.67
C GLY A 92 -11.52 6.42 2.00
N ALA A 93 -11.43 5.64 3.08
CA ALA A 93 -11.87 6.00 4.43
C ALA A 93 -10.71 6.54 5.29
#